data_AF-A0A6J4HEZ9-F1
#
_entry.id   AF-A0A6J4HEZ9-F1
#
_cell.length_a   1.000
_cell.length_b   1.000
_cell.length_c   1.000
_cell.angle_alpha   90.00
_cell.angle_beta   90.00
_cell.angle_gamma   90.00
#
_symmetry.space_group_name_H-M   'P 1'
#
loop_
_entity.id
_entity.type
_entity.pdbx_description
1 polymer ?
#
loop_
_entity_poly.entity_id
_entity_poly.type
_entity_poly.pdbx_seq_one_letter_code
_entity_poly.pdbx_strand_id
1 'polypeptide(L)' 'MARISDLLAAGRTVSFEFFPPKSDAAQAQLVRTLRELETLEPSFVSVTYGAGGSTRERTHGLVVGMLNTTTLTPMA' A
#
# COMPACT_ATOMS: atom_id res chain seq x y z
N MET A 1 1.55 -7.58 13.87
CA MET A 1 1.00 -6.71 12.81
C MET A 1 -0.38 -6.24 13.26
N ALA A 2 -0.71 -4.97 13.11
CA ALA A 2 -2.03 -4.46 13.48
C ALA A 2 -3.10 -5.12 12.59
N ARG A 3 -4.26 -5.50 13.16
CA ARG A 3 -5.41 -5.93 12.36
C ARG A 3 -6.25 -4.70 12.04
N ILE A 4 -6.72 -4.60 10.78
CA ILE A 4 -7.57 -3.49 10.36
C ILE A 4 -8.86 -3.41 11.19
N SER A 5 -9.42 -4.55 11.61
CA SER A 5 -10.57 -4.59 12.53
C SER A 5 -10.34 -3.81 13.82
N ASP A 6 -9.13 -3.89 14.37
CA ASP A 6 -8.79 -3.27 15.65
C ASP A 6 -8.59 -1.77 15.46
N LEU A 7 -8.02 -1.35 14.32
CA LEU A 7 -7.89 0.07 13.93
C LEU A 7 -9.26 0.73 13.74
N LEU A 8 -10.20 0.04 13.09
CA LEU A 8 -11.57 0.53 12.90
C LEU A 8 -12.33 0.64 14.23
N ALA A 9 -12.11 -0.29 15.16
CA ALA A 9 -12.72 -0.25 16.48
C ALA A 9 -12.14 0.88 17.36
N ALA A 10 -10.89 1.29 17.13
CA ALA A 10 -10.21 2.32 17.91
C ALA A 10 -10.65 3.76 17.56
N GLY A 11 -11.24 3.99 16.37
CA GLY A 11 -11.75 5.30 15.99
C GLY A 11 -11.78 5.56 14.48
N ARG A 12 -11.83 6.83 14.10
CA ARG A 12 -11.86 7.24 12.69
C ARG A 12 -10.53 6.91 12.01
N THR A 13 -10.60 6.17 10.90
CA THR A 13 -9.44 5.80 10.09
C THR A 13 -9.39 6.59 8.77
N VAL A 14 -8.18 6.71 8.22
CA VAL A 14 -7.93 7.20 6.85
C VAL A 14 -7.00 6.22 6.16
N SER A 15 -7.27 5.90 4.89
CA SER A 15 -6.46 5.00 4.08
C SER A 15 -6.31 5.50 2.65
N PHE A 16 -5.25 5.07 1.98
CA PHE A 16 -5.00 5.32 0.56
C PHE A 16 -4.92 4.01 -0.21
N GLU A 17 -5.25 4.06 -1.50
CA GLU A 17 -5.17 2.92 -2.40
C GLU A 17 -4.13 3.15 -3.50
N PHE A 18 -3.30 2.14 -3.75
CA PHE A 18 -2.24 2.16 -4.75
C PHE A 18 -2.42 1.06 -5.79
N PHE A 19 -1.97 1.35 -7.02
CA PHE A 19 -1.96 0.41 -8.12
C PHE A 19 -0.53 -0.08 -8.38
N PRO A 20 -0.31 -1.40 -8.61
CA PRO A 20 1.00 -1.90 -8.98
C PRO A 20 1.50 -1.22 -10.27
N PRO A 21 2.69 -0.59 -10.25
CA PRO A 21 3.18 0.17 -11.39
C PRO A 21 3.49 -0.75 -12.58
N LYS A 22 3.41 -0.18 -13.78
CA LYS A 22 3.62 -0.90 -15.05
C LYS A 22 4.95 -0.55 -15.73
N SER A 23 5.71 0.38 -15.16
CA SER A 23 6.99 0.87 -15.70
C SER A 23 7.89 1.42 -14.60
N ASP A 24 9.18 1.54 -14.88
CA ASP A 24 10.18 2.06 -13.94
C ASP A 24 9.92 3.53 -13.56
N ALA A 25 9.43 4.33 -14.51
CA ALA A 25 9.04 5.71 -14.25
C ALA A 25 7.87 5.79 -13.24
N ALA A 26 6.87 4.92 -13.40
CA ALA A 26 5.75 4.83 -12.47
C ALA A 26 6.18 4.26 -11.10
N GLN A 27 7.14 3.32 -11.07
CA GLN A 27 7.74 2.83 -9.84
C GLN A 27 8.45 3.96 -9.08
N ALA A 28 9.27 4.77 -9.76
CA ALA A 28 9.96 5.89 -9.14
C ALA A 28 8.97 6.95 -8.60
N GLN A 29 7.88 7.19 -9.33
CA GLN A 29 6.81 8.07 -8.85
C GLN A 29 6.12 7.51 -7.61
N LEU A 30 5.77 6.22 -7.62
CA LEU A 30 5.13 5.55 -6.49
C LEU A 30 5.99 5.63 -5.23
N VAL A 31 7.30 5.41 -5.35
CA VAL A 31 8.23 5.52 -4.21
C VAL A 31 8.18 6.92 -3.59
N ARG A 32 8.17 7.98 -4.40
CA ARG A 32 8.06 9.36 -3.89
C ARG A 32 6.71 9.59 -3.22
N THR A 33 5.62 9.20 -3.87
CA THR A 33 4.27 9.35 -3.33
C THR A 33 4.09 8.59 -2.01
N LEU A 34 4.65 7.38 -1.87
CA LEU A 34 4.60 6.63 -0.62
C LEU A 34 5.28 7.40 0.51
N ARG A 35 6.45 8.01 0.27
CA ARG A 35 7.15 8.83 1.28
C ARG A 35 6.38 10.08 1.67
N GLU A 36 5.76 10.75 0.70
CA GLU A 36 4.95 11.93 0.96
C GLU A 36 3.71 11.57 1.80
N LEU A 37 2.98 10.51 1.43
CA LEU A 37 1.76 10.10 2.11
C LEU A 37 2.00 9.40 3.46
N GLU A 38 3.17 8.79 3.65
CA GLU A 38 3.60 8.21 4.94
C GLU A 38 3.60 9.26 6.06
N THR A 39 3.90 10.52 5.74
CA THR A 39 3.87 11.64 6.72
C THR A 39 2.47 11.99 7.23
N LEU A 40 1.42 11.52 6.53
CA LEU A 40 0.03 11.73 6.92
C LEU A 40 -0.49 10.65 7.88
N GLU A 41 0.38 9.70 8.26
CA GLU A 41 0.07 8.62 9.21
C GLU A 41 -1.24 7.88 8.89
N PRO A 42 -1.43 7.37 7.65
CA PRO A 42 -2.64 6.63 7.31
C PRO A 42 -2.73 5.37 8.18
N SER A 43 -3.94 5.01 8.58
CA SER A 43 -4.18 3.85 9.43
C SER A 43 -3.77 2.54 8.74
N PHE A 44 -4.00 2.46 7.43
CA PHE A 44 -3.57 1.37 6.56
C PHE A 44 -3.57 1.84 5.10
N VAL A 45 -3.02 1.04 4.19
CA VAL A 45 -3.06 1.29 2.75
C VAL A 45 -3.47 0.03 1.99
N SER A 46 -4.19 0.18 0.88
CA SER A 46 -4.54 -0.95 0.00
C SER A 46 -3.68 -0.96 -1.26
N VAL A 47 -3.41 -2.16 -1.77
CA VAL A 47 -2.82 -2.38 -3.08
C VAL A 47 -3.83 -3.16 -3.93
N THR A 48 -4.19 -2.61 -5.08
CA THR A 48 -5.16 -3.28 -5.96
C THR A 48 -4.64 -4.60 -6.49
N TYR A 49 -5.55 -5.54 -6.72
CA TYR A 49 -5.27 -6.82 -7.37
C TYR A 49 -6.02 -6.90 -8.70
N GLY A 50 -5.28 -7.07 -9.79
CA GLY A 50 -5.84 -7.12 -11.13
C GLY A 50 -6.78 -8.30 -11.34
N ALA A 51 -7.86 -8.08 -12.08
CA ALA A 51 -8.85 -9.10 -12.40
C ALA A 51 -8.17 -10.37 -12.97
N GLY A 52 -8.64 -11.53 -12.53
CA GLY A 52 -8.08 -12.83 -12.92
C GLY A 52 -6.62 -13.07 -12.49
N GLY A 53 -6.05 -12.24 -11.60
CA GLY A 53 -4.65 -12.37 -11.18
C GLY A 53 -3.63 -11.74 -12.14
N SER A 54 -4.08 -10.92 -13.08
CA SER A 54 -3.22 -10.27 -14.09
C SER A 54 -2.07 -9.43 -13.52
N THR A 55 -2.14 -9.02 -12.25
CA THR A 55 -1.08 -8.27 -11.57
C THR A 55 -0.48 -8.99 -10.36
N ARG A 56 -0.74 -10.29 -10.16
CA ARG A 56 -0.34 -11.03 -8.95
C ARG A 56 1.08 -10.74 -8.48
N GLU A 57 2.05 -10.94 -9.36
CA GLU A 57 3.48 -10.76 -9.03
C GLU A 57 3.82 -9.30 -8.70
N ARG A 58 3.22 -8.34 -9.42
CA ARG A 58 3.46 -6.91 -9.16
C ARG A 58 2.80 -6.45 -7.87
N THR A 59 1.60 -6.95 -7.56
CA THR A 59 0.91 -6.68 -6.29
C THR A 59 1.74 -7.25 -5.14
N HIS A 60 2.19 -8.49 -5.23
CA HIS A 60 3.05 -9.11 -4.21
C HIS A 60 4.37 -8.34 -4.03
N GLY A 61 5.07 -8.03 -5.12
CA GLY A 61 6.33 -7.29 -5.08
C GLY A 61 6.17 -5.90 -4.45
N LEU A 62 5.06 -5.21 -4.73
CA LEU A 62 4.77 -3.92 -4.12
C LEU A 62 4.51 -4.05 -2.61
N VAL A 63 3.69 -5.01 -2.18
CA VAL A 63 3.41 -5.24 -0.75
C VAL A 63 4.68 -5.57 0.01
N VAL A 64 5.50 -6.50 -0.50
CA VAL A 64 6.80 -6.85 0.12
C VAL A 64 7.73 -5.64 0.15
N GLY A 65 7.78 -4.85 -0.93
CA GLY A 65 8.55 -3.62 -0.98
C GLY A 65 8.12 -2.62 0.09
N MET A 66 6.82 -2.39 0.27
CA MET A 66 6.27 -1.53 1.33
C MET A 66 6.69 -2.03 2.71
N LEU A 67 6.45 -3.31 3.02
CA LEU A 67 6.79 -3.90 4.32
C LEU A 67 8.27 -3.78 4.70
N ASN A 68 9.15 -3.76 3.70
CA ASN A 68 10.60 -3.66 3.93
C ASN A 68 11.12 -2.22 3.97
N THR A 69 10.37 -1.24 3.46
CA THR A 69 10.89 0.11 3.22
C THR A 69 10.08 1.23 3.86
N THR A 70 8.85 0.98 4.30
CA THR A 70 7.97 1.97 4.92
C THR A 70 7.45 1.46 6.27
N THR A 71 6.84 2.36 7.05
CA THR A 71 6.10 2.03 8.27
C THR A 71 4.61 1.78 8.00
N LEU A 72 4.19 1.79 6.73
CA LEU A 72 2.80 1.62 6.33
C LEU A 72 2.33 0.19 6.62
N THR A 73 1.03 0.04 6.91
CA THR A 73 0.37 -1.27 7.04
C THR A 73 -0.36 -1.60 5.73
N PRO A 74 0.23 -2.36 4.79
CA PRO A 74 -0.42 -2.71 3.53
C PRO A 74 -1.42 -3.86 3.67
N MET A 75 -2.51 -3.78 2.91
CA MET A 75 -3.42 -4.89 2.58
C MET A 75 -3.46 -5.11 1.06
N ALA A 76 -3.58 -6.37 0.63
CA ALA A 76 -3.77 -6.77 -0.76
C ALA A 76 -4.64 -8.02 -0.84
#